data_AF-A0A511JN81-F1
#
_entry.id   AF-A0A511JN81-F1
#
_cell.length_a   1.000
_cell.length_b   1.000
_cell.length_c   1.000
_cell.angle_alpha   90.00
_cell.angle_beta   90.00
_cell.angle_gamma   90.00
#
_symmetry.space_group_name_H-M   'P 1'
#
loop_
_entity.id
_entity.type
_entity.pdbx_description
1 polymer ?
#
loop_
_entity_poly.entity_id
_entity_poly.type
_entity_poly.pdbx_seq_one_letter_code
_entity_poly.pdbx_strand_id
1 'polypeptide(L)'
;MALAELALGHAVTSVVPEGGPLIPFAIIENADGHRALNRFMDELTAAQQHARDQVRVASTAVRAAVAWDGYLTLDGQRQDAVFVEASDRGRASIVVAHRYRDVPGAAEPIGGPVMVERGGPLL
;
A
#
# COMPACT_ATOMS: atom_id res chain seq x y z
N MET A 1 -1.49 4.17 12.51
CA MET A 1 -0.98 5.21 11.61
C MET A 1 0.46 4.94 11.16
N ALA A 2 1.42 4.72 12.06
CA ALA A 2 2.84 4.59 11.71
C ALA A 2 3.14 3.56 10.58
N LEU A 3 2.44 2.42 10.54
CA LEU A 3 2.69 1.40 9.50
C LEU A 3 2.16 1.82 8.12
N ALA A 4 1.07 2.60 8.06
CA ALA A 4 0.51 3.11 6.81
C ALA A 4 1.48 4.09 6.14
N GLU A 5 2.03 5.02 6.92
CA GLU A 5 3.02 6.00 6.45
C GLU A 5 4.31 5.32 5.98
N LEU A 6 4.79 4.33 6.73
CA LEU A 6 5.97 3.55 6.36
C LEU A 6 5.75 2.79 5.05
N ALA A 7 4.63 2.07 4.93
CA ALA A 7 4.30 1.33 3.73
C ALA A 7 4.12 2.27 2.52
N LEU A 8 3.50 3.44 2.73
CA LEU A 8 3.32 4.43 1.66
C LEU A 8 4.66 5.01 1.20
N GLY A 9 5.56 5.33 2.14
CA GLY A 9 6.92 5.76 1.82
C GLY A 9 7.70 4.71 1.03
N HIS A 10 7.58 3.43 1.41
CA HIS A 10 8.19 2.32 0.68
C HIS A 10 7.58 2.14 -0.72
N ALA A 11 6.27 2.27 -0.86
CA ALA A 11 5.58 2.18 -2.15
C ALA A 11 6.03 3.28 -3.11
N VAL A 12 6.08 4.54 -2.65
CA VAL A 12 6.58 5.67 -3.45
C VAL A 12 8.04 5.45 -3.84
N THR A 13 8.89 5.04 -2.88
CA THR A 13 10.31 4.76 -3.15
C THR A 13 10.52 3.55 -4.06
N SER A 14 9.53 2.65 -4.18
CA SER A 14 9.62 1.52 -5.11
C SER A 14 9.31 1.91 -6.55
N VAL A 15 8.51 2.97 -6.77
CA VAL A 15 8.08 3.41 -8.11
C VAL A 15 8.95 4.55 -8.64
N VAL A 16 9.34 5.49 -7.78
CA VAL A 16 10.09 6.71 -8.15
C VAL A 16 11.45 6.45 -8.84
N PRO A 17 12.30 5.52 -8.39
CA PRO A 17 13.66 5.38 -8.94
C PRO A 17 13.72 4.70 -10.31
N GLU A 18 12.84 3.74 -10.58
CA GLU A 18 12.92 2.89 -11.79
C GLU A 18 11.79 3.18 -12.78
N GLY A 19 10.73 3.86 -12.34
CA GLY A 19 9.48 3.97 -13.10
C GLY A 19 8.76 2.62 -13.21
N GLY A 20 7.48 2.66 -13.57
CA GLY A 20 6.68 1.46 -13.80
C GLY A 20 5.82 1.01 -12.61
N PRO A 21 5.02 -0.06 -12.80
CA PRO A 21 3.98 -0.45 -11.86
C PRO A 21 4.58 -0.95 -10.55
N LEU A 22 3.93 -0.59 -9.44
CA LEU A 22 4.30 -1.12 -8.13
C LEU A 22 4.03 -2.62 -8.11
N ILE A 23 5.04 -3.44 -7.81
CA ILE A 23 4.79 -4.83 -7.43
C ILE A 23 4.04 -4.83 -6.08
N PRO A 24 2.79 -5.32 -6.01
CA PRO A 24 2.02 -5.31 -4.78
C PRO A 24 2.75 -6.02 -3.65
N PHE A 25 2.61 -5.51 -2.43
CA PHE A 25 3.30 -6.07 -1.27
C PHE A 25 2.46 -5.96 0.00
N ALA A 26 2.79 -6.80 0.97
CA ALA A 26 2.28 -6.73 2.34
C ALA A 26 3.44 -6.49 3.31
N ILE A 27 3.20 -5.67 4.32
CA ILE A 27 4.05 -5.56 5.51
C ILE A 27 3.25 -6.08 6.71
N ILE A 28 3.84 -7.01 7.45
CA ILE A 28 3.29 -7.57 8.68
C ILE A 28 4.21 -7.19 9.82
N GLU A 29 3.67 -6.58 10.88
CA GLU A 29 4.39 -6.28 12.12
C GLU A 29 3.86 -7.15 13.26
N ASN A 30 4.75 -7.91 13.90
CA ASN A 30 4.43 -8.73 15.07
C ASN A 30 4.59 -7.94 16.38
N ALA A 31 4.08 -8.49 17.49
CA ALA A 31 4.09 -7.84 18.80
C ALA A 31 5.50 -7.52 19.33
N ASP A 32 6.51 -8.26 18.88
CA ASP A 32 7.93 -8.06 19.17
C ASP A 32 8.58 -6.94 18.31
N GLY A 33 7.81 -6.33 17.41
CA GLY A 33 8.26 -5.29 16.49
C GLY A 33 8.94 -5.82 15.23
N HIS A 34 9.10 -7.14 15.06
CA HIS A 34 9.63 -7.70 13.82
C HIS A 34 8.67 -7.43 12.65
N ARG A 35 9.24 -7.01 11.52
CA ARG A 35 8.52 -6.72 10.29
C ARG A 35 8.96 -7.64 9.16
N ALA A 36 8.00 -8.21 8.45
CA ALA A 36 8.21 -8.94 7.22
C ALA A 36 7.60 -8.18 6.04
N LEU A 37 8.31 -8.12 4.91
CA LEU A 37 7.81 -7.58 3.65
C LEU A 37 7.70 -8.73 2.64
N ASN A 38 6.49 -8.94 2.11
CA ASN A 38 6.22 -9.97 1.12
C ASN A 38 5.71 -9.33 -0.16
N ARG A 39 6.31 -9.66 -1.31
CA ARG A 39 5.90 -9.17 -2.63
C ARG A 39 5.08 -10.23 -3.36
N PHE A 40 4.11 -9.79 -4.14
CA PHE A 40 3.17 -10.66 -4.86
C PHE A 40 3.28 -10.37 -6.36
N MET A 41 3.88 -11.30 -7.09
CA MET A 41 4.06 -11.22 -8.55
C MET A 41 2.95 -12.02 -9.23
N ASP A 42 1.81 -11.38 -9.41
CA ASP A 42 0.62 -11.94 -10.06
C ASP A 42 -0.12 -10.81 -10.78
N GLU A 43 -1.21 -11.12 -11.48
CA GLU A 43 -2.16 -10.13 -11.96
C GLU A 43 -2.63 -9.23 -10.82
N LEU A 44 -2.73 -7.92 -11.04
CA LEU A 44 -2.89 -6.91 -9.98
C LEU A 44 -3.98 -7.25 -8.95
N THR A 45 -5.18 -7.61 -9.42
CA THR A 45 -6.31 -7.97 -8.56
C THR A 45 -6.03 -9.24 -7.75
N ALA A 46 -5.38 -10.24 -8.35
CA ALA A 46 -5.01 -11.47 -7.67
C ALA A 46 -3.90 -11.23 -6.64
N ALA A 47 -2.86 -10.47 -7.00
CA ALA A 47 -1.79 -10.07 -6.10
C ALA A 47 -2.30 -9.29 -4.88
N GLN A 48 -3.22 -8.34 -5.09
CA GLN A 48 -3.84 -7.58 -4.01
C GLN A 48 -4.65 -8.48 -3.08
N GLN A 49 -5.44 -9.40 -3.63
CA GLN A 49 -6.23 -10.35 -2.84
C GLN A 49 -5.33 -11.31 -2.06
N HIS A 50 -4.30 -11.86 -2.69
CA HIS A 50 -3.29 -12.72 -2.03
C HIS A 50 -2.58 -12.00 -0.89
N ALA A 51 -2.23 -10.72 -1.07
CA ALA A 51 -1.66 -9.90 0.00
C ALA A 51 -2.61 -9.76 1.19
N ARG A 52 -3.89 -9.49 0.94
CA ARG A 52 -4.91 -9.41 2.00
C ARG A 52 -5.13 -10.76 2.70
N ASP A 53 -5.15 -11.86 1.96
CA ASP A 53 -5.30 -13.20 2.54
C ASP A 53 -4.10 -13.57 3.41
N GLN A 54 -2.87 -13.24 2.98
CA GLN A 54 -1.67 -13.49 3.77
C GLN A 54 -1.70 -12.76 5.11
N VAL A 55 -2.06 -11.47 5.12
CA VAL A 55 -2.08 -10.71 6.38
C VAL A 55 -3.17 -11.25 7.32
N ARG A 56 -4.35 -11.64 6.80
CA ARG A 56 -5.45 -12.20 7.61
C ARG A 56 -5.05 -13.48 8.36
N VAL A 57 -4.24 -14.34 7.75
CA VAL A 57 -3.81 -15.60 8.37
C VAL A 57 -2.59 -15.44 9.29
N ALA A 58 -1.98 -14.25 9.34
CA ALA A 58 -0.87 -13.94 10.24
C ALA A 58 -1.36 -13.73 11.68
N SER A 59 -1.51 -14.84 12.41
CA SER A 59 -2.11 -14.86 13.75
C SER A 59 -1.35 -14.06 14.82
N THR A 60 -0.05 -13.83 14.62
CA THR A 60 0.81 -13.06 15.54
C THR A 60 0.92 -11.57 15.18
N ALA A 61 0.34 -11.17 14.05
CA ALA A 61 0.45 -9.80 13.55
C ALA A 61 -0.35 -8.84 14.44
N VAL A 62 0.26 -7.74 14.86
CA VAL A 62 -0.42 -6.65 15.58
C VAL A 62 -0.80 -5.50 14.65
N ARG A 63 -0.12 -5.38 13.50
CA ARG A 63 -0.41 -4.41 12.44
C ARG A 63 -0.08 -5.00 11.08
N ALA A 64 -0.84 -4.62 10.06
CA ALA A 64 -0.52 -4.94 8.68
C ALA A 64 -0.76 -3.76 7.75
N ALA A 65 -0.05 -3.77 6.64
CA ALA A 65 -0.29 -2.90 5.51
C ALA A 65 -0.22 -3.71 4.22
N VAL A 66 -1.09 -3.41 3.25
CA VAL A 66 -1.07 -3.96 1.89
C VAL A 66 -0.99 -2.78 0.94
N ALA A 67 -0.06 -2.84 -0.02
CA ALA A 67 0.18 -1.78 -0.98
C ALA A 67 0.01 -2.29 -2.42
N TRP A 68 -0.55 -1.46 -3.29
CA TRP A 68 -0.81 -1.74 -4.70
C TRP A 68 -0.79 -0.45 -5.53
N ASP A 69 -0.60 -0.55 -6.84
CA ASP A 69 -0.79 0.56 -7.77
C ASP A 69 -2.24 0.62 -8.28
N GLY A 70 -2.64 1.81 -8.70
CA GLY A 70 -3.95 2.01 -9.31
C GLY A 70 -4.13 3.45 -9.74
N TYR A 71 -5.39 3.83 -9.92
CA TYR A 71 -5.75 5.16 -10.37
C TYR A 71 -6.60 5.87 -9.33
N LEU A 72 -6.23 7.10 -9.03
CA LEU A 72 -7.02 7.99 -8.17
C LEU A 72 -7.60 9.13 -9.02
N THR A 73 -8.91 9.30 -8.95
CA THR A 73 -9.61 10.44 -9.57
C THR A 73 -9.80 11.53 -8.52
N LEU A 74 -9.14 12.67 -8.69
CA LEU A 74 -9.33 13.88 -7.90
C LEU A 74 -9.59 15.06 -8.83
N ASP A 75 -10.55 15.91 -8.48
CA ASP A 75 -10.92 17.10 -9.26
C ASP A 75 -11.20 16.80 -10.75
N GLY A 76 -11.80 15.63 -11.01
CA GLY A 76 -12.11 15.17 -12.36
C GLY A 76 -10.91 14.67 -13.17
N GLN A 77 -9.72 14.62 -12.59
CA GLN A 77 -8.50 14.13 -13.24
C GLN A 77 -8.12 12.75 -12.68
N ARG A 78 -8.01 11.77 -13.57
CA ARG A 78 -7.53 10.43 -13.25
C ARG A 78 -6.00 10.42 -13.32
N GLN A 79 -5.35 10.06 -12.22
CA GLN A 79 -3.89 10.05 -12.09
C GLN A 79 -3.42 8.72 -11.50
N ASP A 80 -2.21 8.29 -11.86
CA ASP A 80 -1.57 7.13 -11.25
C ASP A 80 -1.29 7.40 -9.77
N ALA A 81 -1.51 6.39 -8.95
CA ALA A 81 -1.30 6.46 -7.52
C ALA A 81 -0.89 5.11 -6.96
N VAL A 82 -0.05 5.15 -5.92
CA VAL A 82 0.12 4.00 -5.03
C VAL A 82 -0.86 4.11 -3.89
N PHE A 83 -1.44 2.99 -3.50
CA PHE A 83 -2.40 2.87 -2.42
C PHE A 83 -1.82 1.99 -1.33
N VAL A 84 -2.20 2.27 -0.09
CA VAL A 84 -1.89 1.47 1.09
C VAL A 84 -3.14 1.32 1.94
N GLU A 85 -3.59 0.08 2.10
CA GLU A 85 -4.54 -0.30 3.14
C GLU A 85 -3.77 -0.72 4.38
N ALA A 86 -4.07 -0.18 5.55
CA ALA A 86 -3.41 -0.59 6.79
C ALA A 86 -4.38 -0.62 7.97
N SER A 87 -4.18 -1.58 8.88
CA SER A 87 -4.90 -1.63 10.15
C SER A 87 -4.05 -2.18 11.28
N ASP A 88 -4.37 -1.75 12.50
CA ASP A 88 -4.00 -2.50 13.71
C ASP A 88 -4.98 -3.67 13.88
N ARG A 89 -4.58 -4.75 14.56
CA ARG A 89 -5.44 -5.93 14.73
C ARG A 89 -6.76 -5.59 15.42
N GLY A 90 -7.87 -6.02 14.83
CA GLY A 90 -9.23 -5.75 15.33
C GLY A 90 -9.68 -4.28 15.22
N ARG A 91 -8.89 -3.41 14.58
CA ARG A 91 -9.27 -2.00 14.31
C ARG A 91 -9.62 -1.85 12.83
N ALA A 92 -10.49 -0.89 12.53
CA ALA A 92 -10.83 -0.51 11.16
C ALA A 92 -9.58 -0.17 10.33
N SER A 93 -9.56 -0.59 9.07
CA SER A 93 -8.50 -0.22 8.15
C SER A 93 -8.68 1.22 7.64
N ILE A 94 -7.57 1.80 7.20
CA ILE A 94 -7.56 3.03 6.42
C ILE A 94 -6.92 2.74 5.07
N VAL A 95 -7.41 3.40 4.02
CA VAL A 95 -6.76 3.40 2.71
C VAL A 95 -6.22 4.80 2.46
N VAL A 96 -4.90 4.91 2.32
CA VAL A 96 -4.22 6.14 1.91
C VAL A 96 -3.62 5.96 0.53
N ALA A 97 -3.54 7.04 -0.24
CA ALA A 97 -2.95 7.03 -1.56
C ALA A 97 -1.97 8.19 -1.76
N HIS A 98 -0.97 7.99 -2.61
CA HIS A 98 -0.09 9.05 -3.07
C HIS A 98 0.01 8.97 -4.59
N ARG A 99 -0.43 10.04 -5.23
CA ARG A 99 -0.35 10.20 -6.68
C ARG A 99 1.09 10.38 -7.12
N TYR A 100 1.40 9.91 -8.31
CA TYR A 100 2.68 10.14 -8.98
C TYR A 100 2.45 10.37 -10.48
N ARG A 101 3.49 10.84 -11.16
CA ARG A 101 3.54 10.86 -12.62
C ARG A 101 4.85 10.30 -13.12
N ASP A 102 4.79 9.61 -14.24
CA ASP A 102 5.98 9.20 -14.96
C ASP A 102 6.68 10.40 -15.58
N VAL A 103 8.00 10.41 -15.45
CA VAL A 103 8.91 11.33 -16.12
C VAL A 103 9.97 10.52 -16.87
N PRO A 104 10.69 11.09 -17.84
CA PRO A 104 11.71 10.33 -18.58
C PRO A 104 12.73 9.67 -17.64
N GLY A 105 12.66 8.33 -17.52
CA GLY A 105 13.57 7.51 -16.71
C GLY A 105 13.26 7.43 -15.22
N ALA A 106 12.12 7.92 -14.74
CA ALA A 106 11.73 7.88 -13.32
C ALA A 106 10.22 8.11 -13.13
N ALA A 107 9.77 8.19 -11.88
CA ALA A 107 8.48 8.76 -11.52
C ALA A 107 8.66 9.82 -10.42
N GLU A 108 7.72 10.76 -10.29
CA GLU A 108 7.75 11.75 -9.22
C GLU A 108 6.40 11.89 -8.51
N PRO A 109 6.39 12.08 -7.17
CA PRO A 109 5.17 12.25 -6.41
C PRO A 109 4.45 13.56 -6.77
N ILE A 110 3.12 13.52 -6.80
CA ILE A 110 2.27 14.69 -7.01
C ILE A 110 1.54 15.05 -5.71
N GLY A 111 1.92 16.19 -5.15
CA GLY A 111 1.29 16.74 -3.95
C GLY A 111 1.61 15.92 -2.71
N GLY A 112 0.66 15.85 -1.77
CA GLY A 112 0.77 15.06 -0.56
C GLY A 112 -0.13 13.81 -0.60
N PRO A 113 0.12 12.83 0.31
CA PRO A 113 -0.79 11.72 0.54
C PRO A 113 -2.22 12.16 0.88
N VAL A 114 -3.19 11.36 0.47
CA VAL A 114 -4.61 11.58 0.76
C VAL A 114 -5.24 10.33 1.37
N MET A 115 -6.17 10.54 2.31
CA MET A 115 -7.02 9.47 2.83
C MET A 115 -8.16 9.22 1.84
N VAL A 116 -8.27 7.99 1.33
CA VAL A 116 -9.25 7.60 0.30
C VAL A 116 -10.49 6.99 0.95
N GLU A 117 -10.29 6.06 1.88
CA GLU A 117 -11.38 5.25 2.43
C GLU A 117 -11.07 4.79 3.87
N ARG A 118 -12.13 4.42 4.60
CA ARG A 118 -12.04 3.62 5.82
C ARG A 118 -12.77 2.30 5.62
N GLY A 119 -12.11 1.19 5.94
CA GLY A 119 -12.64 -0.16 5.78
C GLY A 119 -12.86 -0.90 7.09
N GLY A 120 -13.25 -2.17 6.97
CA GLY A 120 -13.23 -3.11 8.09
C GLY A 120 -11.81 -3.48 8.52
N PRO A 121 -11.62 -4.28 9.57
CA PRO A 121 -10.30 -4.74 9.96
C PRO A 121 -9.61 -5.54 8.86
N LEU A 122 -8.34 -5.23 8.60
CA LEU A 122 -7.48 -6.01 7.70
C LEU A 122 -6.91 -7.25 8.41
N LEU A 123 -6.73 -7.13 9.74
CA LEU A 123 -6.22 -8.14 10.66
C LEU A 123 -7.21 -8.47 11.78
#